data_AF-A0A4Z0GKV5-F1
#
_entry.id   AF-A0A4Z0GKV5-F1
#
_cell.length_a   1.000
_cell.length_b   1.000
_cell.length_c   1.000
_cell.angle_alpha   90.00
_cell.angle_beta   90.00
_cell.angle_gamma   90.00
#
_symmetry.space_group_name_H-M   'P 1'
#
loop_
_entity.id
_entity.type
_entity.pdbx_description
1 polymer ?
#
loop_
_entity_poly.entity_id
_entity_poly.type
_entity_poly.pdbx_seq_one_letter_code
_entity_poly.pdbx_strand_id
1 'polypeptide(L)'
;MENLSYKADESMVTITEQRNENDFEFLISARTGEAEHRLHEVRLFFESDKVYTDILFYSRKNREYQVIVQRSAYVAFVVHLFQLHLIQSVAWKGEEI
;
A
#
# COMPACT_ATOMS: atom_id res chain seq x y z
N MET A 1 10.28 -1.59 -13.73
CA MET A 1 9.64 -0.27 -13.91
C MET A 1 8.86 0.04 -12.65
N GLU A 2 9.46 0.80 -11.72
CA GLU A 2 8.83 1.22 -10.45
C GLU A 2 8.75 2.75 -10.41
N ASN A 3 8.34 3.33 -11.54
CA ASN A 3 8.24 4.77 -11.74
C ASN A 3 6.79 5.20 -11.54
N LEU A 4 6.25 4.96 -10.34
CA LEU A 4 4.92 5.38 -9.96
C LEU A 4 5.05 6.34 -8.76
N SER A 5 4.33 7.45 -8.82
CA SER A 5 4.10 8.33 -7.68
C SER A 5 2.65 8.23 -7.26
N TYR A 6 2.41 8.38 -5.95
CA TYR A 6 1.08 8.53 -5.41
C TYR A 6 1.05 9.64 -4.36
N LYS A 7 -0.16 10.07 -4.01
CA LYS A 7 -0.40 11.00 -2.91
C LYS A 7 -1.34 10.37 -1.90
N ALA A 8 -0.89 10.24 -0.65
CA ALA A 8 -1.74 9.74 0.43
C ALA A 8 -2.93 10.68 0.69
N ASP A 9 -4.07 10.10 1.10
CA ASP A 9 -5.11 10.90 1.73
C ASP A 9 -4.74 11.10 3.20
N GLU A 10 -4.14 12.24 3.50
CA GLU A 10 -3.65 12.57 4.85
C GLU A 10 -4.76 12.67 5.91
N SER A 11 -6.03 12.73 5.50
CA SER A 11 -7.16 12.63 6.43
C SER A 11 -7.46 11.18 6.85
N MET A 12 -7.06 10.21 6.03
CA MET A 12 -7.32 8.79 6.22
C MET A 12 -6.09 8.05 6.76
N VAL A 13 -4.92 8.28 6.18
CA VAL A 13 -3.69 7.53 6.49
C VAL A 13 -2.43 8.38 6.46
N THR A 14 -1.42 7.95 7.20
CA THR A 14 -0.02 8.31 6.92
C THR A 14 0.65 7.10 6.28
N ILE A 15 1.44 7.32 5.23
CA ILE A 15 2.20 6.27 4.56
C ILE A 15 3.67 6.68 4.51
N THR A 16 4.53 5.84 5.05
CA THR A 16 5.98 5.89 4.81
C THR A 16 6.36 4.69 3.96
N GLU A 17 7.01 4.94 2.83
CA GLU A 17 7.53 3.90 1.94
C GLU A 17 9.05 3.89 2.00
N GLN A 18 9.63 2.70 2.19
CA GLN A 18 11.05 2.45 2.06
C GLN A 18 11.28 1.40 0.98
N ARG A 19 12.25 1.65 0.13
CA ARG A 19 12.63 0.74 -0.95
C ARG A 19 13.89 -0.01 -0.55
N ASN A 20 13.82 -1.34 -0.55
CA ASN A 20 14.96 -2.23 -0.39
C ASN A 20 15.33 -2.84 -1.75
N GLU A 21 16.33 -3.74 -1.76
CA GLU A 21 16.84 -4.32 -3.02
C GLU A 21 15.77 -5.12 -3.77
N ASN A 22 14.94 -5.89 -3.06
CA ASN A 22 13.96 -6.82 -3.64
C ASN A 22 12.49 -6.51 -3.31
N ASP A 23 12.24 -5.68 -2.31
CA ASP A 23 10.91 -5.39 -1.77
C ASP A 23 10.73 -3.92 -1.40
N PHE A 24 9.48 -3.56 -1.16
CA PHE A 24 9.03 -2.28 -0.64
C PHE A 24 8.41 -2.50 0.71
N GLU A 25 8.87 -1.75 1.70
CA GLU A 25 8.29 -1.72 3.02
C GLU A 25 7.43 -0.48 3.18
N PHE A 26 6.15 -0.69 3.48
CA PHE A 26 5.20 0.36 3.81
C PHE A 26 4.88 0.32 5.30
N LEU A 27 5.00 1.48 5.94
CA LEU A 27 4.43 1.72 7.26
C LEU A 27 3.21 2.61 7.10
N ILE A 28 2.03 2.06 7.39
CA ILE A 28 0.75 2.74 7.20
C ILE A 28 0.05 2.89 8.54
N SER A 29 -0.29 4.12 8.92
CA SER A 29 -1.07 4.40 10.13
C SER A 29 -2.46 4.90 9.76
N ALA A 30 -3.51 4.21 10.23
CA ALA A 30 -4.89 4.63 10.03
C ALA A 30 -5.27 5.76 11.00
N ARG A 31 -5.82 6.86 10.48
CA ARG A 31 -6.26 8.01 11.27
C ARG A 31 -7.72 7.91 11.70
N THR A 32 -8.53 7.15 10.97
CA THR A 32 -9.97 6.96 11.22
C THR A 32 -10.31 5.48 11.30
N GLY A 33 -11.46 5.15 11.92
CA GLY A 33 -11.96 3.76 11.93
C GLY A 33 -12.37 3.29 10.53
N GLU A 34 -12.76 4.21 9.65
CA GLU A 34 -13.03 3.90 8.25
C GLU A 34 -11.75 3.53 7.48
N ALA A 35 -10.65 4.24 7.72
CA ALA A 35 -9.35 3.89 7.16
C ALA A 35 -8.86 2.52 7.66
N GLU A 36 -9.10 2.21 8.94
CA GLU A 36 -8.80 0.90 9.53
C GLU A 36 -9.58 -0.22 8.82
N HIS A 37 -10.88 -0.01 8.59
CA HIS A 37 -11.73 -0.95 7.85
C HIS A 37 -11.24 -1.17 6.41
N ARG A 38 -10.93 -0.10 5.69
CA ARG A 38 -10.43 -0.17 4.31
C ARG A 38 -9.07 -0.86 4.23
N LEU A 39 -8.16 -0.64 5.19
CA LEU A 39 -6.89 -1.38 5.25
C LEU A 39 -7.10 -2.87 5.53
N HIS A 40 -8.14 -3.23 6.27
CA HIS A 40 -8.54 -4.63 6.41
C HIS A 40 -9.04 -5.22 5.08
N GLU A 41 -9.82 -4.47 4.30
CA GLU A 41 -10.24 -4.88 2.95
C GLU A 41 -9.04 -5.08 2.01
N VAL A 42 -8.05 -4.17 2.02
CA VAL A 42 -6.80 -4.33 1.26
C VAL A 42 -6.13 -5.65 1.60
N ARG A 43 -5.99 -5.96 2.89
CA ARG A 43 -5.38 -7.21 3.36
C ARG A 43 -6.16 -8.42 2.86
N LEU A 44 -7.49 -8.42 3.05
CA LEU A 44 -8.35 -9.53 2.63
C LEU A 44 -8.24 -9.78 1.12
N PHE A 45 -8.18 -8.73 0.30
CA PHE A 45 -8.00 -8.85 -1.14
C PHE A 45 -6.74 -9.66 -1.48
N PHE A 46 -5.58 -9.31 -0.92
CA PHE A 46 -4.32 -9.99 -1.21
C PHE A 46 -4.13 -11.34 -0.50
N GLU A 47 -4.80 -11.58 0.63
CA GLU A 47 -4.77 -12.89 1.31
C GLU A 47 -5.75 -13.91 0.70
N SER A 48 -6.83 -13.45 0.05
CA SER A 48 -7.88 -14.33 -0.49
C SER A 48 -7.49 -15.05 -1.78
N ASP A 49 -6.51 -14.52 -2.51
CA ASP A 49 -6.02 -15.11 -3.75
C ASP A 49 -4.89 -16.11 -3.42
N LYS A 50 -5.09 -17.39 -3.75
CA LYS A 50 -4.44 -18.54 -3.10
C LYS A 50 -2.96 -18.78 -3.47
N VAL A 51 -2.26 -17.79 -4.00
CA VAL A 51 -0.86 -17.94 -4.49
C VAL A 51 0.09 -16.83 -3.97
N TYR A 52 -0.37 -15.91 -3.12
CA TYR A 52 0.42 -14.70 -2.81
C TYR A 52 1.44 -14.87 -1.67
N THR A 53 2.67 -15.20 -2.04
CA THR A 53 3.90 -14.89 -1.25
C THR A 53 4.37 -13.45 -1.42
N ASP A 54 3.70 -12.67 -2.26
CA ASP A 54 4.24 -11.44 -2.81
C ASP A 54 3.90 -10.21 -1.96
N ILE A 55 2.98 -10.34 -1.00
CA ILE A 55 2.68 -9.29 -0.01
C ILE A 55 2.51 -9.91 1.37
N LEU A 56 3.23 -9.36 2.36
CA LEU A 56 3.13 -9.74 3.77
C LEU A 56 2.52 -8.58 4.56
N PHE A 57 1.44 -8.85 5.29
CA PHE A 57 0.77 -7.87 6.16
C PHE A 57 0.98 -8.17 7.63
N TYR A 58 1.51 -7.20 8.37
CA TYR A 58 1.66 -7.26 9.82
C TYR A 58 0.90 -6.13 10.50
N SER A 59 -0.12 -6.48 11.29
CA SER A 59 -0.80 -5.53 12.15
C SER A 59 0.05 -5.23 13.39
N ARG A 60 0.22 -3.94 13.69
CA ARG A 60 0.92 -3.43 14.87
C ARG A 60 -0.10 -2.75 15.82
N LYS A 61 0.38 -2.29 16.97
CA LYS A 61 -0.44 -1.51 17.91
C LYS A 61 -0.85 -0.18 17.27
N ASN A 62 -1.89 0.46 17.79
CA ASN A 62 -2.33 1.81 17.39
C ASN A 62 -2.73 1.94 15.91
N ARG A 63 -3.36 0.91 15.32
CA ARG A 63 -3.83 0.92 13.92
C ARG A 63 -2.71 1.19 12.91
N GLU A 64 -1.51 0.71 13.24
CA GLU A 64 -0.36 0.73 12.37
C GLU A 64 -0.22 -0.63 11.66
N TYR A 65 0.17 -0.59 10.41
CA TYR A 65 0.34 -1.76 9.55
C TYR A 65 1.71 -1.66 8.89
N GLN A 66 2.49 -2.73 9.01
CA GLN A 66 3.69 -2.92 8.22
C GLN A 66 3.35 -3.86 7.08
N VAL A 67 3.62 -3.43 5.85
CA VAL A 67 3.33 -4.20 4.64
C VAL A 67 4.62 -4.36 3.85
N ILE A 68 5.05 -5.59 3.62
CA ILE A 68 6.21 -5.89 2.77
C ILE A 68 5.66 -6.35 1.42
N VAL A 69 5.99 -5.61 0.36
CA VAL A 69 5.45 -5.80 -0.98
C VAL A 69 6.61 -6.14 -1.92
N GLN A 70 6.60 -7.34 -2.50
CA GLN A 70 7.56 -7.71 -3.53
C GLN A 70 7.42 -6.80 -4.75
N ARG A 71 8.53 -6.59 -5.46
CA ARG A 71 8.60 -5.72 -6.65
C ARG A 71 7.52 -6.00 -7.71
N SER A 72 7.18 -7.27 -7.95
CA SER A 72 6.13 -7.69 -8.89
C SER A 72 4.74 -7.19 -8.51
N ALA A 73 4.47 -7.05 -7.21
CA ALA A 73 3.15 -6.71 -6.67
C ALA A 73 2.99 -5.22 -6.34
N TYR A 74 4.05 -4.41 -6.43
CA TYR A 74 4.04 -2.99 -6.06
C TYR A 74 2.91 -2.20 -6.70
N VAL A 75 2.76 -2.30 -8.03
CA VAL A 75 1.74 -1.55 -8.77
C VAL A 75 0.34 -1.98 -8.34
N ALA A 76 0.10 -3.29 -8.21
CA ALA A 76 -1.18 -3.81 -7.78
C ALA A 76 -1.54 -3.32 -6.37
N PHE A 77 -0.58 -3.35 -5.44
CA PHE A 77 -0.76 -2.85 -4.08
C PHE A 77 -1.14 -1.37 -4.06
N VAL A 78 -0.36 -0.50 -4.72
CA VAL A 78 -0.63 0.95 -4.74
C VAL A 78 -1.98 1.26 -5.40
N VAL A 79 -2.30 0.62 -6.53
CA VAL A 79 -3.60 0.82 -7.19
C VAL A 79 -4.76 0.38 -6.29
N HIS A 80 -4.61 -0.68 -5.51
CA HIS A 80 -5.66 -1.11 -4.62
C HIS A 80 -5.88 -0.14 -3.44
N LEU A 81 -4.80 0.48 -2.92
CA LEU A 81 -4.94 1.60 -1.98
C LEU A 81 -5.75 2.76 -2.58
N PHE A 82 -5.57 3.03 -3.88
CA PHE A 82 -6.32 4.08 -4.59
C PHE A 82 -7.80 3.70 -4.76
N GLN A 83 -8.09 2.46 -5.14
CA GLN A 83 -9.47 1.95 -5.30
C GLN A 83 -10.28 2.08 -4.01
N LEU A 84 -9.64 1.92 -2.85
CA LEU A 84 -10.27 2.08 -1.54
C LEU A 84 -10.13 3.50 -0.97
N HIS A 85 -9.72 4.46 -1.79
CA HIS A 85 -9.57 5.88 -1.43
C HIS A 85 -8.71 6.10 -0.16
N LEU A 86 -7.68 5.29 0.04
CA LEU A 86 -6.63 5.52 1.05
C LEU A 86 -5.55 6.46 0.51
N ILE A 87 -5.43 6.54 -0.81
CA ILE A 87 -4.61 7.50 -1.54
C ILE A 87 -5.47 8.24 -2.56
N GLN A 88 -5.11 9.48 -2.89
CA GLN A 88 -5.91 10.41 -3.70
C GLN A 88 -5.55 10.40 -5.18
N SER A 89 -4.31 10.02 -5.51
CA SER A 89 -3.85 9.97 -6.89
C SER A 89 -2.71 8.98 -7.06
N VAL A 90 -2.60 8.49 -8.29
CA VAL A 90 -1.55 7.61 -8.78
C VAL A 90 -1.13 8.12 -10.17
N ALA A 91 0.16 8.27 -10.41
CA ALA A 91 0.70 8.72 -11.68
C ALA A 91 2.00 7.99 -12.03
N TRP A 92 2.22 7.72 -13.31
CA TRP A 92 3.53 7.28 -13.78
C TRP A 92 4.47 8.48 -13.81
N LYS A 93 5.65 8.33 -13.20
CA LYS A 93 6.75 9.29 -13.40
C LYS A 93 7.26 9.06 -14.82
N GLY A 94 7.05 10.02 -15.71
CA GLY A 94 7.51 9.93 -17.09
C GLY A 94 9.01 9.63 -17.14
N GLU A 95 9.41 8.75 -18.07
CA GLU A 95 10.76 8.84 -18.61
C GLU A 95 10.84 10.20 -19.30
N GLU A 96 11.81 11.04 -18.94
CA GLU A 96 12.14 12.20 -19.76
C GLU A 96 12.43 11.67 -21.17
N ILE A 97 11.64 12.11 -22.16
CA ILE A 97 11.87 11.85 -23.59
C ILE A 97 13.01 12.74 -24.06
#